data_AF-A0A452YIG3-F1
#
_entry.id   AF-A0A452YIG3-F1
#
_cell.length_a   1.000
_cell.length_b   1.000
_cell.length_c   1.000
_cell.angle_alpha   90.00
_cell.angle_beta   90.00
_cell.angle_gamma   90.00
#
_symmetry.space_group_name_H-M   'P 1'
#
loop_
_entity.id
_entity.type
_entity.pdbx_description
1 polymer ?
#
loop_
_entity_poly.entity_id
_entity_poly.type
_entity_poly.pdbx_seq_one_letter_code
_entity_poly.pdbx_strand_id
1 'polypeptide(L)'
;EALENGLGRTPQMGWNSWNHFYCGISEEIIRETADALINTGLAQLGYKYVNIDDCWAELNRDYQGNMVPNKRTFPSGIKALADYVHAKGLKLGIYSDAGTQTCSNKMPGSLDHEEQDVKTFASWGVDYLKYDNCNDAGRSVNERYTRMSNAMKKYGQNIFFSLCEWGNENPATWARGMGGNSWRTTGDIADNWGSMTSRADQNDKWASYAGPGGWNDPDMLEVGNGGMSEAEYRSHFSIWALAKAPLLIGCDVRSMSPQTKTIISNQEVIAVNQEIA
;
A
#
# COMPACT_ATOMS: atom_id res chain seq x y z
N GLU A 1 15.38 19.11 0.51
CA GLU A 1 13.98 19.47 0.15
C GLU A 1 13.12 18.20 0.13
N ALA A 2 11.89 18.29 0.64
CA ALA A 2 10.92 17.20 0.65
C ALA A 2 10.44 16.92 -0.80
N LEU A 3 9.97 15.70 -1.04
CA LEU A 3 9.58 15.26 -2.38
C LEU A 3 8.16 15.80 -2.67
N GLU A 4 8.07 16.99 -3.26
CA GLU A 4 6.83 17.47 -3.90
C GLU A 4 6.66 16.74 -5.25
N ASN A 5 6.45 15.41 -5.24
CA ASN A 5 6.22 14.63 -6.48
C ASN A 5 4.88 14.93 -7.16
N GLY A 6 4.02 15.74 -6.55
CA GLY A 6 2.67 15.99 -7.06
C GLY A 6 1.72 14.81 -6.92
N LEU A 7 2.12 13.73 -6.25
CA LEU A 7 1.29 12.58 -5.92
C LEU A 7 0.59 12.75 -4.57
N GLY A 8 -0.44 11.94 -4.31
CA GLY A 8 -1.13 11.93 -3.01
C GLY A 8 -1.82 13.24 -2.64
N ARG A 9 -2.29 14.03 -3.63
CA ARG A 9 -3.05 15.26 -3.35
C ARG A 9 -4.35 15.00 -2.59
N THR A 10 -4.89 13.80 -2.74
CA THR A 10 -5.93 13.20 -1.89
C THR A 10 -5.41 11.84 -1.39
N PRO A 11 -6.01 11.26 -0.34
CA PRO A 11 -5.62 9.92 0.14
C PRO A 11 -5.72 8.89 -0.99
N GLN A 12 -4.76 7.96 -1.05
CA GLN A 12 -4.77 6.93 -2.07
C GLN A 12 -5.97 5.99 -1.91
N MET A 13 -6.53 5.56 -3.04
CA MET A 13 -7.61 4.57 -3.09
C MET A 13 -7.20 3.40 -3.96
N GLY A 14 -7.45 2.18 -3.49
CA GLY A 14 -7.05 0.98 -4.20
C GLY A 14 -7.39 -0.29 -3.45
N TRP A 15 -6.57 -1.31 -3.68
CA TRP A 15 -6.66 -2.63 -3.08
C TRP A 15 -5.24 -3.12 -2.76
N ASN A 16 -5.10 -3.90 -1.70
CA ASN A 16 -3.86 -4.56 -1.33
C ASN A 16 -4.13 -6.06 -1.05
N SER A 17 -3.21 -6.93 -1.48
CA SER A 17 -3.35 -8.38 -1.37
C SER A 17 -3.29 -8.96 0.05
N TRP A 18 -2.70 -8.25 1.03
CA TRP A 18 -2.24 -8.86 2.27
C TRP A 18 -3.35 -9.39 3.18
N ASN A 19 -4.34 -8.57 3.54
CA ASN A 19 -5.33 -8.92 4.57
C ASN A 19 -6.10 -10.22 4.27
N HIS A 20 -6.34 -10.50 2.98
CA HIS A 20 -7.06 -11.70 2.56
C HIS A 20 -6.13 -12.83 2.09
N PHE A 21 -5.14 -12.52 1.26
CA PHE A 21 -4.32 -13.55 0.60
C PHE A 21 -3.02 -13.85 1.33
N TYR A 22 -2.53 -12.95 2.19
CA TYR A 22 -1.21 -13.06 2.81
C TYR A 22 -0.14 -13.37 1.74
N CYS A 23 0.67 -14.42 1.95
CA CYS A 23 1.64 -14.90 0.96
C CYS A 23 1.07 -15.83 -0.12
N GLY A 24 -0.25 -16.09 -0.12
CA GLY A 24 -0.94 -16.89 -1.12
C GLY A 24 -1.29 -16.10 -2.39
N ILE A 25 -0.36 -15.30 -2.92
CA ILE A 25 -0.59 -14.38 -4.03
C ILE A 25 0.04 -14.87 -5.35
N SER A 26 -0.56 -14.52 -6.49
CA SER A 26 -0.08 -14.83 -7.84
C SER A 26 -0.49 -13.77 -8.84
N GLU A 27 0.16 -13.73 -10.01
CA GLU A 27 -0.21 -12.82 -11.10
C GLU A 27 -1.63 -13.06 -11.61
N GLU A 28 -2.15 -14.28 -11.53
CA GLU A 28 -3.54 -14.61 -11.88
C GLU A 28 -4.50 -13.89 -10.94
N ILE A 29 -4.28 -13.97 -9.62
CA ILE A 29 -5.09 -13.25 -8.62
C ILE A 29 -5.03 -11.74 -8.87
N ILE A 30 -3.85 -11.18 -9.15
CA ILE A 30 -3.72 -9.74 -9.42
C ILE A 30 -4.48 -9.33 -10.69
N ARG A 31 -4.41 -10.11 -11.76
CA ARG A 31 -5.15 -9.84 -13.01
C ARG A 31 -6.66 -9.91 -12.78
N GLU A 32 -7.14 -10.95 -12.12
CA GLU A 32 -8.57 -11.11 -11.81
C GLU A 32 -9.08 -10.04 -10.86
N THR A 33 -8.28 -9.62 -9.88
CA THR A 33 -8.61 -8.50 -8.99
C THR A 33 -8.70 -7.20 -9.78
N ALA A 34 -7.78 -6.94 -10.70
CA ALA A 34 -7.86 -5.79 -11.59
C ALA A 34 -9.11 -5.82 -12.47
N ASP A 35 -9.48 -6.99 -13.02
CA ASP A 35 -10.75 -7.20 -13.72
C ASP A 35 -11.96 -6.92 -12.83
N ALA A 36 -11.95 -7.43 -11.59
CA ALA A 36 -13.03 -7.24 -10.64
C ALA A 36 -13.21 -5.76 -10.26
N LEU A 37 -12.13 -5.00 -10.05
CA LEU A 37 -12.22 -3.55 -9.79
C LEU A 37 -12.92 -2.79 -10.93
N ILE A 38 -12.69 -3.20 -12.17
CA ILE A 38 -13.38 -2.64 -13.35
C ILE A 38 -14.84 -3.09 -13.38
N ASN A 39 -15.09 -4.40 -13.34
CA ASN A 39 -16.40 -5.00 -13.53
C ASN A 39 -17.40 -4.65 -12.41
N THR A 40 -16.90 -4.44 -11.19
CA THR A 40 -17.72 -4.05 -10.05
C THR A 40 -18.05 -2.55 -10.04
N GLY A 41 -17.32 -1.74 -10.82
CA GLY A 41 -17.43 -0.28 -10.85
C GLY A 41 -16.55 0.44 -9.82
N LEU A 42 -15.81 -0.28 -8.96
CA LEU A 42 -14.96 0.33 -7.93
C LEU A 42 -13.87 1.23 -8.53
N ALA A 43 -13.29 0.84 -9.66
CA ALA A 43 -12.31 1.67 -10.36
C ALA A 43 -12.85 3.06 -10.74
N GLN A 44 -14.14 3.15 -11.10
CA GLN A 44 -14.81 4.40 -11.46
C GLN A 44 -15.02 5.30 -10.23
N LEU A 45 -15.09 4.71 -9.04
CA LEU A 45 -15.19 5.43 -7.76
C LEU A 45 -13.84 5.93 -7.24
N GLY A 46 -12.73 5.54 -7.88
CA GLY A 46 -11.38 6.02 -7.53
C GLY A 46 -10.42 4.94 -7.05
N TYR A 47 -10.86 3.70 -6.82
CA TYR A 47 -9.99 2.59 -6.44
C TYR A 47 -9.07 2.18 -7.60
N LYS A 48 -7.91 2.82 -7.70
CA LYS A 48 -7.01 2.74 -8.87
C LYS A 48 -5.74 1.96 -8.62
N TYR A 49 -5.25 1.92 -7.39
CA TYR A 49 -4.02 1.20 -7.04
C TYR A 49 -4.29 -0.28 -6.80
N VAL A 50 -3.64 -1.16 -7.55
CA VAL A 50 -3.64 -2.62 -7.35
C VAL A 50 -2.29 -2.99 -6.76
N ASN A 51 -2.23 -3.06 -5.43
CA ASN A 51 -0.97 -3.20 -4.71
C ASN A 51 -0.67 -4.67 -4.42
N ILE A 52 0.46 -5.15 -4.93
CA ILE A 52 1.04 -6.44 -4.55
C ILE A 52 1.78 -6.23 -3.24
N ASP A 53 1.45 -7.02 -2.22
CA ASP A 53 2.16 -7.03 -0.94
C ASP A 53 3.35 -8.02 -0.94
N ASP A 54 3.81 -8.49 0.21
CA ASP A 54 4.94 -9.41 0.34
C ASP A 54 4.80 -10.72 -0.47
N CYS A 55 5.87 -11.50 -0.56
CA CYS A 55 5.93 -12.83 -1.19
C CYS A 55 5.81 -12.86 -2.73
N TRP A 56 6.06 -11.74 -3.42
CA TRP A 56 5.99 -11.66 -4.89
C TRP A 56 7.28 -12.06 -5.63
N ALA A 57 8.44 -11.99 -4.95
CA ALA A 57 9.75 -12.28 -5.56
C ALA A 57 10.28 -13.67 -5.22
N GLU A 58 11.34 -14.09 -5.93
CA GLU A 58 12.21 -15.18 -5.51
C GLU A 58 12.94 -14.83 -4.20
N LEU A 59 13.35 -15.86 -3.47
CA LEU A 59 14.08 -15.69 -2.21
C LEU A 59 15.42 -14.96 -2.38
N ASN A 60 16.06 -15.15 -3.53
CA ASN A 60 17.38 -14.60 -3.82
C ASN A 60 17.33 -13.67 -5.02
N ARG A 61 18.14 -12.61 -4.97
CA ARG A 61 18.45 -11.76 -6.11
C ARG A 61 19.16 -12.55 -7.21
N ASP A 62 19.10 -12.06 -8.45
CA ASP A 62 19.90 -12.61 -9.54
C ASP A 62 21.41 -12.30 -9.36
N TYR A 63 22.23 -12.80 -10.29
CA TYR A 63 23.69 -12.59 -10.28
C TYR A 63 24.11 -11.12 -10.47
N GLN A 64 23.18 -10.25 -10.91
CA GLN A 64 23.38 -8.81 -11.06
C GLN A 64 22.86 -8.03 -9.85
N GLY A 65 22.30 -8.72 -8.85
CA GLY A 65 21.73 -8.11 -7.65
C GLY A 65 20.29 -7.61 -7.81
N ASN A 66 19.60 -7.90 -8.91
CA ASN A 66 18.21 -7.47 -9.07
C ASN A 66 17.25 -8.41 -8.34
N MET A 67 16.13 -7.85 -7.85
CA MET A 67 14.99 -8.67 -7.45
C MET A 67 14.42 -9.41 -8.66
N VAL A 68 14.03 -10.67 -8.45
CA VAL A 68 13.48 -11.54 -9.50
C VAL A 68 12.04 -11.86 -9.15
N PRO A 69 11.05 -11.57 -10.00
CA PRO A 69 9.67 -12.01 -9.76
C PRO A 69 9.61 -13.53 -9.62
N ASN A 70 8.82 -14.03 -8.66
CA ASN A 70 8.73 -15.45 -8.38
C ASN A 70 8.28 -16.21 -9.64
N LYS A 71 9.07 -17.18 -10.10
CA LYS A 71 8.82 -17.85 -11.39
C LYS A 71 7.60 -18.75 -11.39
N ARG A 72 7.09 -19.12 -10.21
CA ARG A 72 5.89 -19.95 -10.07
C ARG A 72 4.63 -19.11 -10.00
N THR A 73 4.65 -18.05 -9.20
CA THR A 73 3.46 -17.22 -8.95
C THR A 73 3.37 -15.99 -9.85
N PHE A 74 4.49 -15.50 -10.40
CA PHE A 74 4.59 -14.38 -11.34
C PHE A 74 5.44 -14.75 -12.58
N PRO A 75 5.13 -15.85 -13.30
CA PRO A 75 5.92 -16.33 -14.44
C PRO A 75 6.09 -15.32 -15.58
N SER A 76 5.15 -14.39 -15.76
CA SER A 76 5.21 -13.35 -16.80
C SER A 76 6.08 -12.15 -16.40
N GLY A 77 6.47 -12.06 -15.13
CA GLY A 77 7.19 -10.92 -14.55
C GLY A 77 6.31 -9.69 -14.28
N ILE A 78 6.81 -8.81 -13.42
CA ILE A 78 6.05 -7.63 -12.93
C ILE A 78 5.76 -6.63 -14.04
N LYS A 79 6.67 -6.44 -15.01
CA LYS A 79 6.42 -5.53 -16.14
C LYS A 79 5.17 -5.92 -16.93
N ALA A 80 5.04 -7.19 -17.31
CA ALA A 80 3.88 -7.66 -18.06
C ALA A 80 2.57 -7.55 -17.24
N LEU A 81 2.67 -7.63 -15.91
CA LEU A 81 1.55 -7.43 -15.01
C LEU A 81 1.18 -5.94 -14.90
N ALA A 82 2.17 -5.04 -14.80
CA ALA A 82 1.95 -3.60 -14.82
C ALA A 82 1.30 -3.16 -16.13
N ASP A 83 1.81 -3.61 -17.28
CA ASP A 83 1.24 -3.30 -18.60
C ASP A 83 -0.23 -3.73 -18.69
N TYR A 84 -0.58 -4.88 -18.11
CA TYR A 84 -1.97 -5.37 -18.06
C TYR A 84 -2.87 -4.50 -17.16
N VAL A 85 -2.38 -4.11 -15.97
CA VAL A 85 -3.11 -3.24 -15.04
C VAL A 85 -3.29 -1.83 -15.65
N HIS A 86 -2.25 -1.30 -16.28
CA HIS A 86 -2.29 0.00 -16.99
C HIS A 86 -3.26 0.00 -18.17
N ALA A 87 -3.35 -1.10 -18.93
CA ALA A 87 -4.32 -1.23 -20.02
C ALA A 87 -5.79 -1.11 -19.56
N LYS A 88 -6.04 -1.27 -18.25
CA LYS A 88 -7.37 -1.07 -17.62
C LYS A 88 -7.55 0.33 -17.01
N GLY A 89 -6.56 1.21 -17.15
CA GLY A 89 -6.57 2.53 -16.50
C GLY A 89 -6.32 2.50 -14.99
N LEU A 90 -5.82 1.37 -14.48
CA LEU A 90 -5.41 1.19 -13.09
C LEU A 90 -3.90 1.44 -12.94
N LYS A 91 -3.40 1.39 -11.71
CA LYS A 91 -2.00 1.58 -11.32
C LYS A 91 -1.50 0.36 -10.55
N LEU A 92 -0.26 -0.05 -10.76
CA LEU A 92 0.32 -1.20 -10.06
C LEU A 92 1.20 -0.74 -8.89
N GLY A 93 0.93 -1.29 -7.70
CA GLY A 93 1.81 -1.14 -6.56
C GLY A 93 2.64 -2.39 -6.28
N ILE A 94 3.80 -2.19 -5.67
CA ILE A 94 4.70 -3.24 -5.23
C ILE A 94 5.10 -3.01 -3.78
N TYR A 95 5.69 -4.04 -3.18
CA TYR A 95 6.15 -4.05 -1.81
C TYR A 95 7.65 -4.35 -1.71
N SER A 96 8.31 -3.68 -0.77
CA SER A 96 9.63 -4.07 -0.29
C SER A 96 9.80 -3.65 1.17
N ASP A 97 11.00 -3.84 1.70
CA ASP A 97 11.34 -3.62 3.09
C ASP A 97 12.60 -2.76 3.21
N ALA A 98 12.60 -1.83 4.17
CA ALA A 98 13.78 -1.13 4.66
C ALA A 98 14.67 -2.06 5.51
N GLY A 99 15.03 -3.22 4.99
CA GLY A 99 15.70 -4.29 5.72
C GLY A 99 16.37 -5.27 4.77
N THR A 100 17.02 -6.29 5.32
CA THR A 100 17.74 -7.30 4.51
C THR A 100 16.79 -8.32 3.87
N GLN A 101 15.68 -8.62 4.53
CA GLN A 101 14.58 -9.46 4.04
C GLN A 101 13.26 -8.80 4.40
N THR A 102 12.21 -9.13 3.65
CA THR A 102 10.85 -8.70 3.99
C THR A 102 10.34 -9.39 5.25
N CYS A 103 9.24 -8.89 5.82
CA CYS A 103 8.66 -9.44 7.06
C CYS A 103 8.30 -10.93 6.99
N SER A 104 7.89 -11.45 5.82
CA SER A 104 7.66 -12.90 5.64
C SER A 104 8.94 -13.74 5.58
N ASN A 105 10.10 -13.11 5.43
CA ASN A 105 11.39 -13.73 5.15
C ASN A 105 11.41 -14.59 3.87
N LYS A 106 10.48 -14.35 2.94
CA LYS A 106 10.37 -15.12 1.68
C LYS A 106 11.01 -14.44 0.48
N MET A 107 11.42 -13.18 0.61
CA MET A 107 12.12 -12.44 -0.43
C MET A 107 13.09 -11.41 0.17
N PRO A 108 14.03 -10.87 -0.63
CA PRO A 108 14.95 -9.83 -0.19
C PRO A 108 14.23 -8.52 0.13
N GLY A 109 14.72 -7.78 1.12
CA GLY A 109 14.41 -6.36 1.27
C GLY A 109 15.34 -5.51 0.39
N SER A 110 15.18 -4.19 0.42
CA SER A 110 15.94 -3.24 -0.40
C SER A 110 17.07 -2.54 0.33
N LEU A 111 17.35 -2.86 1.60
CA LEU A 111 18.47 -2.24 2.31
C LEU A 111 19.78 -2.45 1.55
N ASP A 112 20.50 -1.37 1.30
CA ASP A 112 21.73 -1.29 0.48
C ASP A 112 21.56 -1.57 -1.03
N HIS A 113 20.33 -1.76 -1.50
CA HIS A 113 19.97 -1.92 -2.92
C HIS A 113 18.99 -0.85 -3.42
N GLU A 114 18.79 0.24 -2.68
CA GLU A 114 17.68 1.17 -2.88
C GLU A 114 17.68 1.80 -4.29
N GLU A 115 18.83 2.28 -4.76
CA GLU A 115 18.92 2.85 -6.11
C GLU A 115 18.65 1.82 -7.21
N GLN A 116 19.12 0.58 -7.03
CA GLN A 116 18.94 -0.49 -8.00
C GLN A 116 17.48 -0.94 -8.06
N ASP A 117 16.85 -1.09 -6.90
CA ASP A 117 15.47 -1.55 -6.81
C ASP A 117 14.50 -0.50 -7.32
N VAL A 118 14.67 0.78 -6.98
CA VAL A 118 13.81 1.84 -7.52
C VAL A 118 13.93 1.94 -9.04
N LYS A 119 15.14 1.82 -9.61
CA LYS A 119 15.31 1.74 -11.08
C LYS A 119 14.60 0.53 -11.67
N THR A 120 14.66 -0.61 -11.00
CA THR A 120 14.01 -1.84 -11.42
C THR A 120 12.49 -1.68 -11.42
N PHE A 121 11.92 -1.17 -10.32
CA PHE A 121 10.49 -0.89 -10.20
C PHE A 121 10.01 0.12 -11.26
N ALA A 122 10.76 1.20 -11.47
CA ALA A 122 10.47 2.17 -12.52
C ALA A 122 10.51 1.53 -13.92
N SER A 123 11.49 0.66 -14.21
CA SER A 123 11.58 -0.05 -15.50
C SER A 123 10.42 -1.01 -15.74
N TRP A 124 9.84 -1.54 -14.65
CA TRP A 124 8.66 -2.39 -14.68
C TRP A 124 7.35 -1.62 -14.75
N GLY A 125 7.36 -0.29 -14.63
CA GLY A 125 6.14 0.53 -14.65
C GLY A 125 5.36 0.47 -13.33
N VAL A 126 6.03 0.25 -12.20
CA VAL A 126 5.41 0.37 -10.87
C VAL A 126 5.02 1.82 -10.60
N ASP A 127 3.86 2.04 -9.99
CA ASP A 127 3.29 3.35 -9.65
C ASP A 127 3.23 3.63 -8.14
N TYR A 128 3.46 2.62 -7.31
CA TYR A 128 3.33 2.69 -5.86
C TYR A 128 4.32 1.73 -5.18
N LEU A 129 4.99 2.18 -4.12
CA LEU A 129 5.85 1.37 -3.27
C LEU A 129 5.35 1.44 -1.82
N LYS A 130 4.92 0.29 -1.27
CA LYS A 130 4.85 0.08 0.18
C LYS A 130 6.24 -0.35 0.67
N TYR A 131 6.77 0.34 1.67
CA TYR A 131 8.13 0.13 2.15
C TYR A 131 8.15 -0.13 3.66
N ASP A 132 8.40 -1.38 4.02
CA ASP A 132 8.26 -1.93 5.37
C ASP A 132 9.50 -1.73 6.26
N ASN A 133 9.51 -2.31 7.45
CA ASN A 133 10.52 -2.03 8.48
C ASN A 133 11.02 -3.27 9.25
N CYS A 134 10.94 -4.48 8.66
CA CYS A 134 11.51 -5.68 9.27
C CYS A 134 13.02 -5.81 9.03
N ASN A 135 13.68 -6.76 9.70
CA ASN A 135 15.08 -7.15 9.44
C ASN A 135 16.07 -5.97 9.22
N ASP A 136 16.01 -4.98 10.11
CA ASP A 136 16.66 -3.66 9.98
C ASP A 136 18.20 -3.65 10.03
N ALA A 137 18.82 -4.81 10.24
CA ALA A 137 20.26 -4.98 10.42
C ALA A 137 20.87 -4.09 11.53
N GLY A 138 20.08 -3.70 12.53
CA GLY A 138 20.51 -2.81 13.61
C GLY A 138 20.72 -1.35 13.17
N ARG A 139 20.22 -0.96 11.99
CA ARG A 139 20.33 0.42 11.46
C ARG A 139 19.05 1.20 11.76
N SER A 140 19.21 2.50 12.04
CA SER A 140 18.10 3.36 12.45
C SER A 140 17.02 3.52 11.37
N VAL A 141 15.77 3.77 11.78
CA VAL A 141 14.65 4.09 10.87
C VAL A 141 15.03 5.27 9.98
N ASN A 142 15.53 6.35 10.59
CA ASN A 142 15.93 7.56 9.87
C ASN A 142 16.97 7.27 8.77
N GLU A 143 17.98 6.45 9.06
CA GLU A 143 18.99 6.09 8.05
C GLU A 143 18.37 5.33 6.88
N ARG A 144 17.65 4.24 7.16
CA ARG A 144 17.16 3.32 6.12
C ARG A 144 16.09 3.98 5.23
N TYR A 145 15.15 4.71 5.83
CA TYR A 145 14.15 5.45 5.06
C TYR A 145 14.73 6.64 4.30
N THR A 146 15.77 7.31 4.82
CA THR A 146 16.48 8.36 4.06
C THR A 146 17.12 7.80 2.79
N ARG A 147 17.67 6.59 2.83
CA ARG A 147 18.29 5.94 1.64
C ARG A 147 17.25 5.69 0.55
N MET A 148 16.12 5.08 0.90
CA MET A 148 15.04 4.85 -0.06
C MET A 148 14.41 6.17 -0.54
N SER A 149 14.20 7.14 0.35
CA SER A 149 13.75 8.49 -0.02
C SER A 149 14.64 9.12 -1.09
N ASN A 150 15.96 9.05 -0.94
CA ASN A 150 16.89 9.60 -1.92
C ASN A 150 16.83 8.85 -3.27
N ALA A 151 16.70 7.52 -3.24
CA ALA A 151 16.51 6.72 -4.44
C ALA A 151 15.20 7.07 -5.17
N MET A 152 14.09 7.21 -4.44
CA MET A 152 12.79 7.60 -4.97
C MET A 152 12.82 9.00 -5.61
N LYS A 153 13.48 9.98 -4.97
CA LYS A 153 13.69 11.33 -5.53
C LYS A 153 14.38 11.31 -6.89
N LYS A 154 15.36 10.41 -7.03
CA LYS A 154 16.24 10.37 -8.20
C LYS A 154 15.69 9.51 -9.35
N TYR A 155 15.04 8.39 -9.03
CA TYR A 155 14.66 7.38 -10.03
C TYR A 155 13.18 6.98 -9.99
N GLY A 156 12.45 7.35 -8.94
CA GLY A 156 11.06 6.92 -8.68
C GLY A 156 10.07 8.08 -8.60
N GLN A 157 10.28 9.16 -9.34
CA GLN A 157 9.52 10.42 -9.22
C GLN A 157 8.01 10.25 -9.44
N ASN A 158 7.61 9.23 -10.22
CA ASN A 158 6.20 8.90 -10.49
C ASN A 158 5.66 7.75 -9.62
N ILE A 159 6.42 7.31 -8.62
CA ILE A 159 6.04 6.21 -7.72
C ILE A 159 5.56 6.81 -6.39
N PHE A 160 4.33 6.50 -6.01
CA PHE A 160 3.77 6.87 -4.71
C PHE A 160 4.57 6.16 -3.60
N PHE A 161 5.04 6.90 -2.60
CA PHE A 161 5.88 6.34 -1.54
C PHE A 161 5.11 6.19 -0.22
N SER A 162 4.84 4.95 0.18
CA SER A 162 4.08 4.59 1.39
C SER A 162 4.99 3.96 2.42
N LEU A 163 5.23 4.65 3.53
CA LEU A 163 6.09 4.16 4.60
C LEU A 163 5.31 3.24 5.55
N CYS A 164 5.93 2.14 5.97
CA CYS A 164 5.33 1.14 6.84
C CYS A 164 6.33 0.78 7.95
N GLU A 165 6.54 1.70 8.90
CA GLU A 165 7.37 1.46 10.10
C GLU A 165 6.53 1.33 11.38
N TRP A 166 5.22 1.13 11.22
CA TRP A 166 4.24 0.89 12.27
C TRP A 166 4.06 2.02 13.31
N GLY A 167 4.37 3.27 12.96
CA GLY A 167 4.34 4.41 13.86
C GLY A 167 5.63 4.61 14.68
N ASN A 168 6.67 3.83 14.42
CA ASN A 168 7.95 3.92 15.13
C ASN A 168 8.64 5.27 14.94
N GLU A 169 8.98 5.93 16.05
CA GLU A 169 9.57 7.27 16.03
C GLU A 169 8.63 8.36 15.47
N ASN A 170 7.30 8.16 15.57
CA ASN A 170 6.27 9.16 15.28
C ASN A 170 6.33 9.74 13.83
N PRO A 171 6.06 8.92 12.80
CA PRO A 171 6.30 9.25 11.39
C PRO A 171 5.52 10.47 10.90
N ALA A 172 4.38 10.77 11.51
CA ALA A 172 3.62 11.99 11.27
C ALA A 172 4.48 13.27 11.36
N THR A 173 5.55 13.26 12.17
CA THR A 173 6.43 14.41 12.37
C THR A 173 7.56 14.55 11.35
N TRP A 174 7.86 13.51 10.54
CA TRP A 174 9.04 13.49 9.66
C TRP A 174 8.85 12.86 8.28
N ALA A 175 7.94 11.89 8.11
CA ALA A 175 7.80 11.09 6.89
C ALA A 175 7.48 11.94 5.65
N ARG A 176 6.64 12.98 5.81
CA ARG A 176 6.37 13.97 4.76
C ARG A 176 7.64 14.68 4.30
N GLY A 177 8.53 15.05 5.22
CA GLY A 177 9.83 15.68 4.92
C GLY A 177 10.77 14.77 4.12
N MET A 178 10.62 13.45 4.27
CA MET A 178 11.31 12.44 3.46
C MET A 178 10.65 12.21 2.10
N GLY A 179 9.53 12.87 1.78
CA GLY A 179 8.82 12.60 0.53
C GLY A 179 7.89 11.41 0.56
N GLY A 180 7.58 10.88 1.75
CA GLY A 180 6.50 9.94 1.93
C GLY A 180 5.16 10.59 1.59
N ASN A 181 4.37 9.92 0.77
CA ASN A 181 3.01 10.31 0.44
C ASN A 181 1.99 9.79 1.47
N SER A 182 2.33 8.70 2.17
CA SER A 182 1.65 8.26 3.38
C SER A 182 2.60 7.52 4.32
N TRP A 183 2.20 7.36 5.58
CA TRP A 183 2.98 6.63 6.58
C TRP A 183 2.07 5.92 7.58
N ARG A 184 2.33 4.64 7.83
CA ARG A 184 1.64 3.87 8.86
C ARG A 184 1.81 4.54 10.22
N THR A 185 0.73 4.74 10.97
CA THR A 185 0.80 5.35 12.31
C THR A 185 0.81 4.33 13.45
N THR A 186 0.65 3.06 13.11
CA THR A 186 0.35 1.99 14.06
C THR A 186 0.85 0.64 13.55
N GLY A 187 0.99 -0.34 14.45
CA GLY A 187 1.05 -1.77 14.07
C GLY A 187 -0.18 -2.23 13.29
N ASP A 188 -0.13 -3.46 12.76
CA ASP A 188 -1.11 -3.97 11.81
C ASP A 188 -2.54 -4.01 12.37
N ILE A 189 -3.49 -3.70 11.49
CA ILE A 189 -4.90 -4.00 11.72
C ILE A 189 -5.11 -5.52 11.65
N ALA A 190 -6.19 -5.97 12.28
CA ALA A 190 -6.71 -7.31 12.13
C ALA A 190 -8.23 -7.20 12.02
N ASP A 191 -8.85 -8.17 11.35
CA ASP A 191 -10.30 -8.19 11.11
C ASP A 191 -11.12 -8.52 12.37
N ASN A 192 -11.11 -7.59 13.33
CA ASN A 192 -11.92 -7.61 14.53
C ASN A 192 -12.09 -6.19 15.08
N TRP A 193 -13.20 -5.97 15.80
CA TRP A 193 -13.59 -4.65 16.29
C TRP A 193 -12.55 -3.98 17.20
N GLY A 194 -11.92 -4.75 18.08
CA GLY A 194 -10.93 -4.22 19.03
C GLY A 194 -9.67 -3.72 18.31
N SER A 195 -9.18 -4.45 17.31
CA SER A 195 -8.07 -4.00 16.48
C SER A 195 -8.44 -2.72 15.73
N MET A 196 -9.54 -2.74 14.97
CA MET A 196 -10.01 -1.61 14.16
C MET A 196 -10.16 -0.32 14.98
N THR A 197 -10.89 -0.38 16.10
CA THR A 197 -11.09 0.80 16.96
C THR A 197 -9.78 1.28 17.57
N SER A 198 -8.89 0.38 18.00
CA SER A 198 -7.58 0.78 18.51
C SER A 198 -6.70 1.48 17.46
N ARG A 199 -6.80 1.10 16.18
CA ARG A 199 -6.07 1.77 15.08
C ARG A 199 -6.61 3.18 14.85
N ALA A 200 -7.93 3.34 14.84
CA ALA A 200 -8.58 4.63 14.73
C ALA A 200 -8.14 5.59 15.86
N ASP A 201 -8.20 5.15 17.12
CA ASP A 201 -7.83 5.98 18.28
C ASP A 201 -6.34 6.38 18.27
N GLN A 202 -5.45 5.47 17.88
CA GLN A 202 -4.01 5.77 17.81
C GLN A 202 -3.64 6.69 16.64
N ASN A 203 -4.40 6.65 15.55
CA ASN A 203 -4.22 7.51 14.40
C ASN A 203 -4.75 8.93 14.66
N ASP A 204 -5.86 9.07 15.39
CA ASP A 204 -6.55 10.35 15.63
C ASP A 204 -5.64 11.45 16.19
N LYS A 205 -4.74 11.10 17.13
CA LYS A 205 -3.79 12.06 17.72
C LYS A 205 -2.84 12.72 16.72
N TRP A 206 -2.70 12.16 15.51
CA TRP A 206 -1.83 12.67 14.44
C TRP A 206 -2.58 13.50 13.39
N ALA A 207 -3.89 13.74 13.55
CA ALA A 207 -4.73 14.38 12.54
C ALA A 207 -4.16 15.70 11.99
N SER A 208 -3.52 16.52 12.84
CA SER A 208 -2.95 17.82 12.45
C SER A 208 -1.74 17.75 11.51
N TYR A 209 -1.14 16.56 11.33
CA TYR A 209 0.02 16.35 10.44
C TYR A 209 -0.38 15.88 9.04
N ALA A 210 -1.61 15.40 8.86
CA ALA A 210 -2.11 14.94 7.57
C ALA A 210 -2.57 16.11 6.70
N GLY A 211 -2.40 15.98 5.39
CA GLY A 211 -2.90 16.93 4.40
C GLY A 211 -2.37 16.63 3.00
N PRO A 212 -2.77 17.40 1.97
CA PRO A 212 -2.40 17.14 0.58
C PRO A 212 -0.91 16.84 0.40
N GLY A 213 -0.59 15.65 -0.13
CA GLY A 213 0.78 15.16 -0.33
C GLY A 213 1.35 14.27 0.78
N GLY A 214 0.69 14.15 1.94
CA GLY A 214 1.16 13.34 3.06
C GLY A 214 0.05 12.97 4.04
N TRP A 215 -0.28 11.68 4.11
CA TRP A 215 -1.42 11.17 4.89
C TRP A 215 -1.00 10.19 5.99
N ASN A 216 -1.66 10.29 7.14
CA ASN A 216 -1.57 9.24 8.15
C ASN A 216 -2.29 7.98 7.65
N ASP A 217 -1.67 6.83 7.84
CA ASP A 217 -2.17 5.53 7.40
C ASP A 217 -2.50 4.64 8.63
N PRO A 218 -3.77 4.55 9.03
CA PRO A 218 -4.24 3.63 10.07
C PRO A 218 -4.35 2.17 9.60
N ASP A 219 -3.73 1.81 8.46
CA ASP A 219 -3.71 0.50 7.82
C ASP A 219 -4.93 0.20 6.92
N MET A 220 -4.87 -0.94 6.24
CA MET A 220 -5.83 -1.38 5.21
C MET A 220 -7.27 -1.58 5.73
N LEU A 221 -8.25 -1.49 4.83
CA LEU A 221 -9.65 -1.75 5.14
C LEU A 221 -9.91 -3.27 5.26
N GLU A 222 -10.52 -3.68 6.36
CA GLU A 222 -10.93 -5.08 6.60
C GLU A 222 -12.36 -5.39 6.11
N VAL A 223 -13.02 -4.39 5.51
CA VAL A 223 -14.41 -4.50 5.08
C VAL A 223 -14.62 -5.69 4.15
N GLY A 224 -15.35 -6.69 4.63
CA GLY A 224 -15.71 -7.89 3.88
C GLY A 224 -14.84 -9.12 4.12
N ASN A 225 -13.90 -9.11 5.07
CA ASN A 225 -13.08 -10.29 5.40
C ASN A 225 -13.76 -11.29 6.36
N GLY A 226 -14.88 -10.91 6.99
CA GLY A 226 -15.79 -11.79 7.72
C GLY A 226 -15.65 -11.80 9.24
N GLY A 227 -14.65 -11.14 9.80
CA GLY A 227 -14.36 -11.06 11.23
C GLY A 227 -15.10 -9.94 11.98
N MET A 228 -15.76 -9.02 11.26
CA MET A 228 -16.65 -8.01 11.83
C MET A 228 -18.05 -8.05 11.23
N SER A 229 -19.03 -7.51 11.95
CA SER A 229 -20.40 -7.34 11.49
C SER A 229 -20.53 -6.20 10.46
N GLU A 230 -21.65 -6.15 9.74
CA GLU A 230 -21.92 -5.08 8.78
C GLU A 230 -21.91 -3.68 9.42
N ALA A 231 -22.42 -3.55 10.66
CA ALA A 231 -22.43 -2.29 11.38
C ALA A 231 -21.01 -1.82 11.75
N GLU A 232 -20.17 -2.76 12.15
CA GLU A 232 -18.77 -2.50 12.48
C GLU A 232 -17.98 -2.13 11.21
N TYR A 233 -18.19 -2.83 10.10
CA TYR A 233 -17.58 -2.47 8.81
C TYR A 233 -18.05 -1.12 8.26
N ARG A 234 -19.33 -0.76 8.45
CA ARG A 234 -19.84 0.56 8.07
C ARG A 234 -19.15 1.66 8.87
N SER A 235 -18.94 1.42 10.17
CA SER A 235 -18.23 2.35 11.06
C SER A 235 -16.75 2.47 10.66
N HIS A 236 -16.09 1.33 10.43
CA HIS A 236 -14.72 1.26 9.92
C HIS A 236 -14.51 2.13 8.68
N PHE A 237 -15.28 1.87 7.63
CA PHE A 237 -15.18 2.62 6.37
C PHE A 237 -15.43 4.12 6.55
N SER A 238 -16.43 4.47 7.36
CA SER A 238 -16.78 5.88 7.60
C SER A 238 -15.69 6.62 8.37
N ILE A 239 -15.09 5.99 9.38
CA ILE A 239 -14.01 6.57 10.18
C ILE A 239 -12.75 6.74 9.35
N TRP A 240 -12.36 5.74 8.56
CA TRP A 240 -11.21 5.84 7.64
C TRP A 240 -11.42 6.97 6.63
N ALA A 241 -12.63 7.08 6.08
CA ALA A 241 -12.95 8.15 5.15
C ALA A 241 -12.82 9.54 5.80
N LEU A 242 -13.43 9.72 6.98
CA LEU A 242 -13.39 10.97 7.75
C LEU A 242 -11.96 11.37 8.14
N ALA A 243 -11.15 10.40 8.59
CA ALA A 243 -9.77 10.62 9.03
C ALA A 243 -8.79 10.90 7.87
N LYS A 244 -9.28 11.00 6.63
CA LYS A 244 -8.45 11.12 5.42
C LYS A 244 -7.41 9.99 5.31
N ALA A 245 -7.76 8.80 5.78
CA ALA A 245 -6.93 7.62 5.66
C ALA A 245 -6.88 7.12 4.20
N PRO A 246 -5.82 6.39 3.80
CA PRO A 246 -5.85 5.55 2.61
C PRO A 246 -7.07 4.62 2.61
N LEU A 247 -7.80 4.56 1.51
CA LEU A 247 -8.90 3.59 1.33
C LEU A 247 -8.39 2.43 0.46
N LEU A 248 -7.55 1.59 1.05
CA LEU A 248 -7.04 0.36 0.44
C LEU A 248 -7.91 -0.82 0.86
N ILE A 249 -8.69 -1.37 -0.07
CA ILE A 249 -9.54 -2.55 0.16
C ILE A 249 -8.64 -3.76 0.45
N GLY A 250 -8.92 -4.48 1.54
CA GLY A 250 -8.19 -5.68 1.94
C GLY A 250 -8.94 -7.00 1.76
N CYS A 251 -10.16 -7.00 1.21
CA CYS A 251 -10.92 -8.23 0.94
C CYS A 251 -10.77 -8.72 -0.51
N ASP A 252 -11.27 -9.94 -0.80
CA ASP A 252 -11.36 -10.45 -2.17
C ASP A 252 -12.53 -9.80 -2.93
N VAL A 253 -12.21 -8.77 -3.72
CA VAL A 253 -13.19 -8.04 -4.54
C VAL A 253 -13.79 -8.88 -5.67
N ARG A 254 -13.24 -10.08 -5.96
CA ARG A 254 -13.80 -11.00 -6.97
C ARG A 254 -15.05 -11.72 -6.46
N SER A 255 -15.20 -11.84 -5.14
CA SER A 255 -16.26 -12.62 -4.48
C SER A 255 -16.99 -11.86 -3.35
N MET A 256 -16.89 -10.53 -3.34
CA MET A 256 -17.52 -9.65 -2.35
C MET A 256 -19.05 -9.76 -2.30
N SER A 257 -19.60 -9.76 -1.08
CA SER A 257 -21.06 -9.74 -0.85
C SER A 257 -21.70 -8.41 -1.30
N PRO A 258 -23.02 -8.39 -1.57
CA PRO A 258 -23.75 -7.14 -1.84
C PRO A 258 -23.62 -6.10 -0.70
N GLN A 259 -23.56 -6.56 0.55
CA GLN A 259 -23.37 -5.72 1.73
C GLN A 259 -21.97 -5.08 1.71
N THR A 260 -20.93 -5.88 1.50
CA THR A 260 -19.56 -5.39 1.32
C THR A 260 -19.51 -4.34 0.22
N LYS A 261 -20.09 -4.64 -0.95
CA LYS A 261 -20.15 -3.72 -2.09
C LYS A 261 -20.80 -2.39 -1.73
N THR A 262 -21.93 -2.45 -1.01
CA THR A 262 -22.67 -1.25 -0.61
C THR A 262 -21.82 -0.32 0.26
N ILE A 263 -21.04 -0.88 1.19
CA ILE A 263 -20.17 -0.09 2.07
C ILE A 263 -19.04 0.57 1.26
N ILE A 264 -18.24 -0.23 0.55
CA ILE A 264 -17.04 0.27 -0.14
C ILE A 264 -17.35 1.03 -1.44
N SER A 265 -18.60 1.02 -1.90
CA SER A 265 -19.03 1.79 -3.09
C SER A 265 -19.78 3.08 -2.74
N ASN A 266 -19.84 3.45 -1.46
CA ASN A 266 -20.59 4.64 -1.03
C ASN A 266 -19.88 5.92 -1.50
N GLN A 267 -20.40 6.53 -2.57
CA GLN A 267 -19.85 7.73 -3.19
C GLN A 267 -19.81 8.93 -2.25
N GLU A 268 -20.80 9.10 -1.38
CA GLU A 268 -20.88 10.24 -0.46
C GLU A 268 -19.77 10.14 0.60
N VAL A 269 -19.54 8.95 1.16
CA VAL A 269 -18.46 8.70 2.11
C VAL A 269 -17.09 8.82 1.44
N ILE A 270 -16.94 8.31 0.21
CA ILE A 270 -15.72 8.49 -0.58
C ILE A 270 -15.45 9.97 -0.86
N ALA A 271 -16.49 10.77 -1.16
CA ALA A 271 -16.34 12.20 -1.39
C ALA A 271 -15.80 12.92 -0.15
N VAL A 272 -16.24 12.54 1.06
CA VAL A 272 -15.65 13.05 2.31
C VAL A 272 -14.17 12.74 2.38
N ASN A 273 -13.72 11.53 2.02
CA ASN A 273 -12.30 11.18 2.03
C ASN A 273 -11.50 11.95 0.96
N GLN A 274 -12.06 12.13 -0.23
CA GLN A 274 -11.38 12.68 -1.41
C GLN A 274 -11.55 14.19 -1.59
N GLU A 275 -12.29 14.87 -0.71
CA GLU A 275 -12.39 16.33 -0.72
C GLU A 275 -11.00 16.96 -0.53
N ILE A 276 -10.63 17.83 -1.47
CA ILE A 276 -9.41 18.63 -1.44
C ILE A 276 -9.63 19.76 -0.43
N ALA A 277 -8.88 19.73 0.67
CA ALA A 277 -8.85 20.79 1.67
C ALA A 277 -8.16 22.06 1.16
#